data_AF-A0A958IZZ7-F1
#
_entry.id   AF-A0A958IZZ7-F1
#
_cell.length_a   1.000
_cell.length_b   1.000
_cell.length_c   1.000
_cell.angle_alpha   90.00
_cell.angle_beta   90.00
_cell.angle_gamma   90.00
#
_symmetry.space_group_name_H-M   'P 1'
#
loop_
_entity.id
_entity.type
_entity.pdbx_description
1 polymer ?
#
loop_
_entity_poly.entity_id
_entity_poly.type
_entity_poly.pdbx_seq_one_letter_code
_entity_poly.pdbx_strand_id
1 'polypeptide(L)'
;MSTSFLERIKIPHVFVLLLGVILFCSVLTYFIPSGEYNREERTVGTLTRTMVVPGTYQTIPKHYSAQGILFDDKVEGKASPVSLQGFLSSVPRGMEQAADIIFFIFVIGGVFGILQRTGMIIALLNKLLNIFRDSGWLLTVIIMIVIAIGGSTLGMGEEFIPLVPLFLIVSKELGYDRIYGLAMVMLAADVGFASATTNPFTVQIAQGIAELPLLNDFHFRILFFVCIMAVALVYVLRYGAKIKKDPNNSYMPHDDFELEAHHQDIQNTELTNAHIYTFVVCLLVFGFILFAVQEMGWWMAEMG
;
A
#
# COMPACT_ATOMS: atom_id res chain seq x y z
N MET A 1 -15.25 -16.65 -33.40
CA MET A 1 -15.44 -15.44 -32.56
C MET A 1 -14.17 -14.61 -32.69
N SER A 2 -14.28 -13.44 -33.31
CA SER A 2 -13.19 -12.45 -33.36
C SER A 2 -12.97 -11.95 -31.94
N THR A 3 -11.86 -12.34 -31.30
CA THR A 3 -11.44 -11.70 -30.04
C THR A 3 -11.30 -10.21 -30.30
N SER A 4 -11.90 -9.39 -29.44
CA SER A 4 -11.94 -7.95 -29.67
C SER A 4 -10.52 -7.39 -29.62
N PHE A 5 -10.23 -6.31 -30.37
CA PHE A 5 -8.91 -5.66 -30.36
C PHE A 5 -8.38 -5.36 -28.94
N LEU A 6 -9.29 -5.12 -27.99
CA LEU A 6 -9.01 -4.89 -26.58
C LEU A 6 -8.48 -6.13 -25.85
N GLU A 7 -8.87 -7.34 -26.24
CA GLU A 7 -8.40 -8.60 -25.62
C GLU A 7 -6.96 -8.96 -26.02
N ARG A 8 -6.42 -8.35 -27.08
CA ARG A 8 -5.01 -8.51 -27.49
C ARG A 8 -4.06 -7.50 -26.85
N ILE A 9 -4.57 -6.48 -26.17
CA ILE A 9 -3.75 -5.50 -25.48
C ILE A 9 -3.23 -6.15 -24.19
N LYS A 10 -2.07 -6.80 -24.28
CA LYS A 10 -1.30 -7.15 -23.09
C LYS A 10 -0.82 -5.87 -22.45
N ILE A 11 -1.25 -5.61 -21.23
CA ILE A 11 -0.76 -4.48 -20.45
C ILE A 11 0.76 -4.63 -20.35
N PRO A 12 1.54 -3.66 -20.86
CA PRO A 12 2.99 -3.74 -20.82
C PRO A 12 3.47 -3.70 -19.37
N HIS A 13 4.66 -4.23 -19.12
CA HIS A 13 5.29 -4.21 -17.80
C HIS A 13 5.31 -2.77 -17.23
N VAL A 14 5.17 -2.61 -15.91
CA VAL A 14 5.06 -1.31 -15.24
C VAL A 14 6.19 -0.34 -15.65
N PHE A 15 7.44 -0.82 -15.72
CA PHE A 15 8.57 0.00 -16.22
C PHE A 15 8.39 0.51 -17.65
N VAL A 16 7.84 -0.31 -18.56
CA VAL A 16 7.57 0.11 -19.95
C VAL A 16 6.44 1.14 -19.97
N LEU A 17 5.41 0.95 -19.15
CA LEU A 17 4.32 1.90 -19.00
C LEU A 17 4.83 3.25 -18.47
N LEU A 18 5.64 3.25 -17.41
CA LEU A 18 6.24 4.45 -16.83
C LEU A 18 7.15 5.17 -17.84
N LEU A 19 8.01 4.43 -18.55
CA LEU A 19 8.85 5.01 -19.60
C LEU A 19 8.01 5.61 -20.74
N GLY A 20 6.90 4.95 -21.09
CA GLY A 20 5.92 5.45 -22.04
C GLY A 20 5.26 6.76 -21.58
N VAL A 21 4.89 6.86 -20.30
CA VAL A 21 4.35 8.10 -19.71
C VAL A 21 5.39 9.22 -19.72
N ILE A 22 6.64 8.93 -19.34
CA ILE A 22 7.74 9.91 -19.37
C ILE A 22 7.97 10.41 -20.81
N LEU A 23 7.97 9.49 -21.79
CA LEU A 23 8.12 9.84 -23.21
C LEU A 23 6.97 10.72 -23.68
N PHE A 24 5.74 10.34 -23.34
CA PHE A 24 4.54 11.09 -23.68
C PHE A 24 4.59 12.51 -23.09
N CYS A 25 4.92 12.65 -21.80
CA CYS A 25 5.09 13.94 -21.14
C CYS A 25 6.21 14.77 -21.80
N SER A 26 7.33 14.14 -22.16
CA SER A 26 8.46 14.80 -22.83
C SER A 26 8.04 15.37 -24.18
N VAL A 27 7.29 14.61 -24.99
CA VAL A 27 6.74 15.07 -26.27
C VAL A 27 5.74 16.21 -26.06
N LEU A 28 4.87 16.10 -25.04
CA LEU A 28 3.92 17.16 -24.71
C LEU A 28 4.59 18.48 -24.34
N THR A 29 5.83 18.47 -23.81
CA THR A 29 6.56 19.71 -23.53
C THR A 29 6.87 20.55 -24.77
N TYR A 30 6.76 19.99 -25.98
CA TYR A 30 6.88 20.77 -27.21
C TYR A 30 5.57 21.53 -27.50
N PHE A 31 4.41 20.94 -27.23
CA PHE A 31 3.12 21.51 -27.62
C PHE A 31 2.46 22.36 -26.52
N ILE A 32 2.59 21.97 -25.25
CA ILE A 32 1.89 22.62 -24.13
C ILE A 32 2.60 23.92 -23.73
N PRO A 33 1.94 25.09 -23.70
CA PRO A 33 2.56 26.35 -23.28
C PRO A 33 3.22 26.25 -21.91
N SER A 34 4.39 26.86 -21.77
CA SER A 34 5.10 26.91 -20.49
C SER A 34 4.60 28.09 -19.67
N GLY A 35 4.39 27.88 -18.39
CA GLY A 35 4.07 28.95 -17.45
C GLY A 35 4.50 28.59 -16.05
N GLU A 36 4.62 29.63 -15.23
CA GLU A 36 5.04 29.54 -13.85
C GLU A 36 4.09 30.38 -12.99
N TYR A 37 3.95 29.97 -11.74
CA TYR A 37 3.29 30.78 -10.73
C TYR A 37 4.33 31.30 -9.75
N ASN A 38 4.08 32.47 -9.18
CA ASN A 38 4.86 32.91 -8.04
C ASN A 38 4.61 31.96 -6.85
N ARG A 39 5.70 31.63 -6.17
CA ARG A 39 5.68 30.80 -4.97
C ARG A 39 6.11 31.66 -3.78
N GLU A 40 5.36 31.57 -2.70
CA GLU A 40 5.71 32.18 -1.41
C GLU A 40 5.91 31.08 -0.39
N GLU A 41 7.00 31.18 0.37
CA GLU A 41 7.16 30.38 1.58
C GLU A 41 6.18 30.87 2.63
N ARG A 42 5.25 30.01 3.02
CA ARG A 42 4.35 30.28 4.14
C ARG A 42 4.53 29.20 5.19
N THR A 43 4.75 29.65 6.42
CA THR A 43 4.77 28.77 7.59
C THR A 43 3.34 28.37 7.93
N VAL A 44 3.01 27.10 7.77
CA VAL A 44 1.73 26.51 8.17
C VAL A 44 2.00 25.57 9.35
N GLY A 45 1.79 26.07 10.57
CA GLY A 45 2.16 25.35 11.79
C GLY A 45 3.67 25.38 12.03
N THR A 46 4.30 24.22 12.12
CA THR A 46 5.76 24.03 12.31
C THR A 46 6.55 23.88 11.00
N LEU A 47 5.88 23.85 9.84
CA LEU A 47 6.50 23.59 8.54
C LEU A 47 6.43 24.81 7.63
N THR A 48 7.56 25.17 7.02
CA THR A 48 7.63 26.14 5.93
C THR A 48 7.27 25.43 4.63
N ARG A 49 6.20 25.88 3.96
CA ARG A 49 5.74 25.30 2.69
C ARG A 49 5.84 26.32 1.57
N THR A 50 6.27 25.85 0.42
CA THR A 50 6.31 26.63 -0.81
C THR A 50 4.94 26.61 -1.47
N MET A 51 4.11 27.62 -1.24
CA MET A 51 2.75 27.68 -1.77
C MET A 51 2.64 28.56 -3.00
N VAL A 52 1.88 28.08 -3.98
CA VAL A 52 1.56 28.83 -5.21
C VAL A 52 0.59 29.97 -4.88
N VAL A 53 0.95 31.20 -5.26
CA VAL A 53 0.10 32.38 -5.05
C VAL A 53 -1.01 32.41 -6.10
N PRO A 54 -2.30 32.34 -5.73
CA PRO A 54 -3.41 32.36 -6.68
C PRO A 54 -3.40 33.62 -7.54
N GLY A 55 -3.74 33.49 -8.83
CA GLY A 55 -3.82 34.62 -9.77
C GLY A 55 -2.49 35.12 -10.33
N THR A 56 -1.35 34.54 -9.94
CA THR A 56 -0.01 34.98 -10.38
C THR A 56 0.57 34.20 -11.56
N TYR A 57 -0.27 33.47 -12.30
CA TYR A 57 0.18 32.69 -13.45
C TYR A 57 0.77 33.60 -14.53
N GLN A 58 2.00 33.32 -14.95
CA GLN A 58 2.67 34.01 -16.04
C GLN A 58 3.18 32.99 -17.07
N THR A 59 2.94 33.28 -18.34
CA THR A 59 3.45 32.46 -19.44
C THR A 59 4.92 32.76 -19.70
N ILE A 60 5.73 31.72 -19.79
CA ILE A 60 7.16 31.83 -20.09
C ILE A 60 7.36 31.56 -21.58
N PRO A 61 8.05 32.45 -22.32
CA PRO A 61 8.34 32.23 -23.73
C PRO A 61 9.20 30.97 -23.91
N LYS A 62 8.85 30.16 -24.92
CA LYS A 62 9.59 28.93 -25.22
C LYS A 62 10.76 29.19 -26.16
N HIS A 63 11.87 28.50 -25.90
CA HIS A 63 13.00 28.43 -26.79
C HIS A 63 13.01 27.07 -27.50
N TYR A 64 13.04 27.08 -28.83
CA TYR A 64 13.24 25.89 -29.65
C TYR A 64 14.56 26.04 -30.39
N SER A 65 15.43 25.05 -30.25
CA SER A 65 16.67 24.98 -31.01
C SER A 65 16.87 23.57 -31.56
N ALA A 66 17.54 23.47 -32.71
CA ALA A 66 17.88 22.17 -33.30
C ALA A 66 18.80 21.35 -32.39
N GLN A 67 19.67 22.04 -31.64
CA GLN A 67 20.53 21.42 -30.64
C GLN A 67 19.74 20.95 -29.41
N GLY A 68 18.72 21.71 -29.00
CA GLY A 68 17.79 21.43 -27.90
C GLY A 68 16.98 20.15 -28.05
N ILE A 69 16.85 19.62 -29.27
CA ILE A 69 16.19 18.32 -29.51
C ILE A 69 17.04 17.17 -28.99
N LEU A 70 18.37 17.23 -29.18
CA LEU A 70 19.30 16.16 -28.81
C LEU A 70 19.93 16.37 -27.42
N PHE A 71 20.32 17.60 -27.12
CA PHE A 71 21.06 17.98 -25.91
C PHE A 71 20.34 19.10 -25.15
N ASP A 72 20.56 19.21 -23.84
CA ASP A 72 19.98 20.30 -23.05
C ASP A 72 20.55 21.66 -23.51
N ASP A 73 19.65 22.56 -23.97
CA ASP A 73 19.97 23.92 -24.40
C ASP A 73 19.07 24.91 -23.65
N LYS A 74 19.48 25.24 -22.42
CA LYS A 74 18.72 26.11 -21.51
C LYS A 74 19.11 27.56 -21.73
N VAL A 75 18.15 28.40 -22.09
CA VAL A 75 18.30 29.86 -22.19
C VAL A 75 17.64 30.52 -20.99
N GLU A 76 18.37 31.41 -20.32
CA GLU A 76 17.87 32.14 -19.16
C GLU A 76 16.59 32.93 -19.48
N GLY A 77 15.56 32.80 -18.65
CA GLY A 77 14.26 33.45 -18.85
C GLY A 77 13.35 32.80 -19.93
N LYS A 78 13.75 31.66 -20.53
CA LYS A 78 12.92 30.91 -21.48
C LYS A 78 12.76 29.46 -21.05
N ALA A 79 11.57 28.92 -21.28
CA ALA A 79 11.34 27.50 -21.08
C ALA A 79 11.83 26.72 -22.30
N SER A 80 12.57 25.62 -22.08
CA SER A 80 13.05 24.75 -23.15
C SER A 80 12.34 23.41 -23.05
N PRO A 81 11.82 22.85 -24.16
CA PRO A 81 11.27 21.50 -24.17
C PRO A 81 12.29 20.45 -23.72
N VAL A 82 11.81 19.28 -23.30
CA VAL A 82 12.67 18.19 -22.87
C VAL A 82 13.47 17.65 -24.06
N SER A 83 14.79 17.68 -23.94
CA SER A 83 15.74 17.11 -24.91
C SER A 83 15.78 15.57 -24.84
N LEU A 84 16.32 14.90 -25.85
CA LEU A 84 16.55 13.44 -25.80
C LEU A 84 17.45 13.05 -24.63
N GLN A 85 18.51 13.82 -24.38
CA GLN A 85 19.36 13.67 -23.20
C GLN A 85 18.56 13.85 -21.89
N GLY A 86 17.68 14.85 -21.84
CA GLY A 86 16.80 15.11 -20.70
C GLY A 86 15.85 13.94 -20.42
N PHE A 87 15.26 13.37 -21.47
CA PHE A 87 14.42 12.18 -21.39
C PHE A 87 15.20 10.96 -20.87
N LEU A 88 16.37 10.67 -21.42
CA LEU A 88 17.17 9.52 -21.00
C LEU A 88 17.71 9.68 -19.56
N SER A 89 18.03 10.92 -19.16
CA SER A 89 18.51 11.23 -17.81
C SER A 89 17.40 11.44 -16.78
N SER A 90 16.12 11.48 -17.18
CA SER A 90 15.01 11.71 -16.24
C SER A 90 14.85 10.55 -15.26
N VAL A 91 15.14 9.31 -15.69
CA VAL A 91 15.08 8.13 -14.83
C VAL A 91 16.12 8.21 -13.70
N PRO A 92 17.44 8.33 -13.97
CA PRO A 92 18.42 8.42 -12.88
C PRO A 92 18.22 9.68 -12.01
N ARG A 93 17.85 10.83 -12.60
CA ARG A 93 17.54 12.05 -11.81
C ARG A 93 16.31 11.85 -10.91
N GLY A 94 15.27 11.18 -11.40
CA GLY A 94 14.10 10.85 -10.61
C GLY A 94 14.44 9.89 -9.46
N MET A 95 15.33 8.93 -9.68
CA MET A 95 15.83 8.05 -8.62
C MET A 95 16.64 8.81 -7.57
N GLU A 96 17.48 9.78 -7.97
CA GLU A 96 18.21 10.65 -7.05
C GLU A 96 17.25 11.50 -6.20
N GLN A 97 16.24 12.12 -6.82
CA GLN A 97 15.22 12.91 -6.12
C GLN A 97 14.35 12.06 -5.18
N ALA A 98 14.15 10.78 -5.49
CA ALA A 98 13.39 9.85 -4.67
C ALA A 98 14.26 9.00 -3.74
N ALA A 99 15.56 9.31 -3.59
CA ALA A 99 16.51 8.46 -2.85
C ALA A 99 16.03 8.18 -1.42
N ASP A 100 15.61 9.21 -0.68
CA ASP A 100 15.12 9.07 0.71
C ASP A 100 13.93 8.10 0.80
N ILE A 101 12.99 8.18 -0.15
CA ILE A 101 11.83 7.31 -0.23
C ILE A 101 12.25 5.87 -0.55
N ILE A 102 13.17 5.70 -1.50
CA ILE A 102 13.68 4.38 -1.91
C ILE A 102 14.36 3.69 -0.72
N PHE A 103 15.26 4.38 -0.02
CA PHE A 103 15.96 3.83 1.14
C PHE A 103 15.00 3.51 2.28
N PHE A 104 14.06 4.40 2.58
CA PHE A 104 13.05 4.16 3.60
C PHE A 104 12.22 2.89 3.32
N ILE A 105 11.72 2.75 2.09
CA ILE A 105 10.97 1.54 1.67
C ILE A 105 11.85 0.29 1.76
N PHE A 106 13.13 0.40 1.39
CA PHE A 106 14.06 -0.72 1.43
C PHE A 106 14.34 -1.20 2.86
N VAL A 107 14.55 -0.27 3.81
CA VAL A 107 14.73 -0.60 5.23
C VAL A 107 13.48 -1.27 5.79
N ILE A 108 12.31 -0.69 5.55
CA ILE A 108 11.02 -1.24 5.99
C ILE A 108 10.82 -2.65 5.41
N GLY A 109 11.05 -2.84 4.11
CA GLY A 109 11.00 -4.14 3.45
C GLY A 109 11.99 -5.14 4.04
N GLY A 110 13.19 -4.69 4.41
CA GLY A 110 14.20 -5.50 5.10
C GLY A 110 13.76 -5.97 6.49
N VAL A 111 13.21 -5.06 7.31
CA VAL A 111 12.64 -5.38 8.62
C VAL A 111 11.50 -6.39 8.48
N PHE A 112 10.57 -6.17 7.55
CA PHE A 112 9.49 -7.12 7.30
C PHE A 112 10.00 -8.47 6.78
N GLY A 113 11.02 -8.47 5.91
CA GLY A 113 11.68 -9.70 5.47
C GLY A 113 12.23 -10.52 6.65
N ILE A 114 12.80 -9.86 7.66
CA ILE A 114 13.24 -10.51 8.90
C ILE A 114 12.05 -11.03 9.70
N LEU A 115 11.01 -10.23 9.89
CA LEU A 115 9.79 -10.66 10.62
C LEU A 115 9.08 -11.84 9.93
N GLN A 116 9.08 -11.87 8.60
CA GLN A 116 8.56 -12.98 7.80
C GLN A 116 9.42 -14.23 7.98
N ARG A 117 10.75 -14.10 7.84
CA ARG A 117 11.71 -15.21 7.97
C ARG A 117 11.70 -15.83 9.36
N THR A 118 11.46 -15.03 10.40
CA THR A 118 11.33 -15.52 11.78
C THR A 118 10.02 -16.26 12.02
N GLY A 119 9.04 -16.18 11.11
CA GLY A 119 7.73 -16.81 11.26
C GLY A 119 6.86 -16.16 12.34
N MET A 120 7.26 -15.00 12.89
CA MET A 120 6.55 -14.33 13.98
C MET A 120 5.09 -14.03 13.61
N ILE A 121 4.87 -13.50 12.40
CA ILE A 121 3.55 -13.14 11.88
C ILE A 121 2.66 -14.39 11.79
N ILE A 122 3.19 -15.47 11.21
CA ILE A 122 2.47 -16.74 11.02
C ILE A 122 2.17 -17.39 12.40
N ALA A 123 3.14 -17.40 13.31
CA ALA A 123 2.98 -17.93 14.66
C ALA A 123 1.92 -17.17 15.47
N LEU A 124 1.86 -15.85 15.33
CA LEU A 124 0.86 -15.02 16.01
C LEU A 124 -0.55 -15.30 15.48
N LEU A 125 -0.70 -15.38 14.15
CA LEU A 125 -1.98 -15.71 13.52
C LEU A 125 -2.44 -17.14 13.89
N ASN A 126 -1.54 -18.12 13.87
CA ASN A 126 -1.83 -19.49 14.32
C ASN A 126 -2.28 -19.55 15.79
N LYS A 127 -1.64 -18.77 16.68
CA LYS A 127 -2.05 -18.71 18.09
C LYS A 127 -3.44 -18.10 18.24
N LEU A 128 -3.75 -17.01 17.53
CA LEU A 128 -5.07 -16.40 17.55
C LEU A 128 -6.15 -17.37 17.04
N LEU A 129 -5.87 -18.08 15.95
CA LEU A 129 -6.75 -19.13 15.43
C LEU A 129 -7.05 -20.20 16.47
N ASN A 130 -6.03 -20.71 17.16
CA ASN A 130 -6.19 -21.76 18.18
C ASN A 130 -6.96 -21.28 19.42
N ILE A 131 -6.73 -20.03 19.87
CA ILE A 131 -7.42 -19.48 21.06
C ILE A 131 -8.91 -19.28 20.80
N PHE A 132 -9.28 -18.83 19.60
CA PHE A 132 -10.66 -18.42 19.29
C PHE A 132 -11.42 -19.43 18.43
N ARG A 133 -10.87 -20.64 18.23
CA ARG A 133 -11.47 -21.71 17.40
C ARG A 133 -12.89 -22.09 17.82
N ASP A 134 -13.23 -21.95 19.10
CA ASP A 134 -14.54 -22.33 19.64
C ASP A 134 -15.65 -21.30 19.35
N SER A 135 -15.30 -20.09 18.92
CA SER A 135 -16.25 -19.02 18.64
C SER A 135 -16.05 -18.44 17.25
N GLY A 136 -16.69 -19.06 16.25
CA GLY A 136 -16.46 -18.73 14.84
C GLY A 136 -16.72 -17.26 14.47
N TRP A 137 -17.71 -16.61 15.07
CA TRP A 137 -17.99 -15.19 14.82
C TRP A 137 -16.93 -14.27 15.45
N LEU A 138 -16.47 -14.59 16.67
CA LEU A 138 -15.45 -13.79 17.36
C LEU A 138 -14.09 -13.95 16.68
N LEU A 139 -13.75 -15.17 16.25
CA LEU A 139 -12.55 -15.45 15.47
C LEU A 139 -12.52 -14.61 14.19
N THR A 140 -13.64 -14.57 13.46
CA THR A 140 -13.77 -13.78 12.23
C THR A 140 -13.45 -12.32 12.49
N VAL A 141 -14.04 -11.72 13.53
CA VAL A 141 -13.82 -10.31 13.88
C VAL A 141 -12.35 -10.05 14.19
N ILE A 142 -11.75 -10.87 15.05
CA ILE A 142 -10.36 -10.67 15.49
C ILE A 142 -9.38 -10.83 14.33
N ILE A 143 -9.54 -11.90 13.54
CA ILE A 143 -8.66 -12.18 12.39
C ILE A 143 -8.76 -11.07 11.36
N MET A 144 -9.97 -10.68 10.96
CA MET A 144 -10.15 -9.64 9.95
C MET A 144 -9.57 -8.30 10.42
N ILE A 145 -9.73 -7.95 11.69
CA ILE A 145 -9.12 -6.74 12.24
C ILE A 145 -7.59 -6.82 12.23
N VAL A 146 -7.00 -7.94 12.68
CA VAL A 146 -5.53 -8.10 12.72
C VAL A 146 -4.93 -8.05 11.33
N ILE A 147 -5.52 -8.75 10.35
CA ILE A 147 -5.05 -8.77 8.96
C ILE A 147 -5.19 -7.38 8.34
N ALA A 148 -6.31 -6.71 8.56
CA ALA A 148 -6.51 -5.37 7.99
C ALA A 148 -5.66 -4.29 8.67
N ILE A 149 -5.33 -4.42 9.96
CA ILE A 149 -4.32 -3.58 10.59
C ILE A 149 -2.99 -3.79 9.87
N GLY A 150 -2.59 -5.05 9.63
CA GLY A 150 -1.41 -5.38 8.83
C GLY A 150 -1.43 -4.72 7.43
N GLY A 151 -2.55 -4.77 6.72
CA GLY A 151 -2.70 -4.09 5.42
C GLY A 151 -2.69 -2.56 5.51
N SER A 152 -3.31 -2.00 6.55
CA SER A 152 -3.47 -0.55 6.73
C SER A 152 -2.21 0.16 7.22
N THR A 153 -1.42 -0.50 8.06
CA THR A 153 -0.20 0.09 8.63
C THR A 153 1.05 -0.39 7.92
N LEU A 154 1.18 -1.69 7.72
CA LEU A 154 2.38 -2.32 7.17
C LEU A 154 2.30 -2.51 5.66
N GLY A 155 1.12 -2.32 5.05
CA GLY A 155 0.90 -2.53 3.62
C GLY A 155 0.93 -3.99 3.20
N MET A 156 0.76 -4.91 4.15
CA MET A 156 0.77 -6.34 3.88
C MET A 156 -0.47 -6.78 3.08
N GLY A 157 -0.26 -7.64 2.10
CA GLY A 157 -1.32 -8.22 1.30
C GLY A 157 -0.89 -9.54 0.70
N GLU A 158 0.19 -9.51 -0.07
CA GLU A 158 0.74 -10.68 -0.75
C GLU A 158 1.26 -11.73 0.25
N GLU A 159 1.71 -11.27 1.42
CA GLU A 159 2.21 -12.10 2.52
C GLU A 159 1.12 -12.98 3.14
N PHE A 160 -0.16 -12.61 2.97
CA PHE A 160 -1.29 -13.36 3.50
C PHE A 160 -1.80 -14.43 2.52
N ILE A 161 -1.43 -14.37 1.23
CA ILE A 161 -1.84 -15.36 0.22
C ILE A 161 -1.45 -16.79 0.63
N PRO A 162 -0.24 -17.07 1.14
CA PRO A 162 0.13 -18.40 1.61
C PRO A 162 -0.72 -18.91 2.78
N LEU A 163 -1.38 -18.03 3.52
CA LEU A 163 -2.24 -18.39 4.65
C LEU A 163 -3.67 -18.74 4.21
N VAL A 164 -4.06 -18.43 2.98
CA VAL A 164 -5.42 -18.71 2.49
C VAL A 164 -5.85 -20.16 2.75
N PRO A 165 -5.05 -21.21 2.43
CA PRO A 165 -5.43 -22.60 2.70
C PRO A 165 -5.77 -22.88 4.17
N LEU A 166 -5.05 -22.27 5.12
CA LEU A 166 -5.30 -22.40 6.55
C LEU A 166 -6.68 -21.85 6.93
N PHE A 167 -7.02 -20.66 6.45
CA PHE A 167 -8.31 -20.04 6.73
C PHE A 167 -9.48 -20.75 6.03
N LEU A 168 -9.24 -21.38 4.88
CA LEU A 168 -10.21 -22.30 4.28
C LEU A 168 -10.47 -23.48 5.22
N ILE A 169 -9.45 -24.15 5.73
CA ILE A 169 -9.61 -25.28 6.66
C ILE A 169 -10.38 -24.86 7.92
N VAL A 170 -9.97 -23.76 8.55
CA VAL A 170 -10.67 -23.21 9.74
C VAL A 170 -12.13 -22.89 9.42
N SER A 171 -12.40 -22.32 8.25
CA SER A 171 -13.76 -22.01 7.81
C SER A 171 -14.61 -23.27 7.68
N LYS A 172 -14.06 -24.36 7.12
CA LYS A 172 -14.71 -25.68 7.04
C LYS A 172 -15.05 -26.23 8.42
N GLU A 173 -14.09 -26.22 9.35
CA GLU A 173 -14.28 -26.73 10.71
C GLU A 173 -15.35 -25.95 11.47
N LEU A 174 -15.41 -24.65 11.23
CA LEU A 174 -16.45 -23.77 11.77
C LEU A 174 -17.78 -23.94 11.06
N GLY A 175 -17.91 -24.77 10.02
CA GLY A 175 -19.14 -24.99 9.26
C GLY A 175 -19.55 -23.81 8.37
N TYR A 176 -18.58 -23.06 7.88
CA TYR A 176 -18.74 -22.04 6.83
C TYR A 176 -18.15 -22.56 5.49
N ASP A 177 -18.25 -21.78 4.43
CA ASP A 177 -17.77 -22.14 3.09
C ASP A 177 -16.40 -21.52 2.74
N ARG A 178 -15.83 -21.89 1.60
CA ARG A 178 -14.51 -21.40 1.16
C ARG A 178 -14.47 -19.89 0.95
N ILE A 179 -15.57 -19.30 0.49
CA ILE A 179 -15.65 -17.85 0.28
C ILE A 179 -15.53 -17.11 1.61
N TYR A 180 -16.15 -17.65 2.67
CA TYR A 180 -15.98 -17.11 4.02
C TYR A 180 -14.52 -17.17 4.49
N GLY A 181 -13.86 -18.33 4.32
CA GLY A 181 -12.44 -18.50 4.64
C GLY A 181 -11.52 -17.53 3.87
N LEU A 182 -11.76 -17.38 2.56
CA LEU A 182 -11.04 -16.44 1.72
C LEU A 182 -11.28 -14.98 2.15
N ALA A 183 -12.53 -14.63 2.47
CA ALA A 183 -12.90 -13.27 2.90
C ALA A 183 -12.27 -12.88 4.25
N MET A 184 -12.08 -13.84 5.17
CA MET A 184 -11.37 -13.57 6.43
C MET A 184 -9.95 -13.04 6.20
N VAL A 185 -9.33 -13.37 5.06
CA VAL A 185 -7.95 -13.01 4.73
C VAL A 185 -7.88 -11.93 3.67
N MET A 186 -8.33 -12.22 2.45
CA MET A 186 -8.11 -11.36 1.29
C MET A 186 -8.93 -10.08 1.39
N LEU A 187 -10.22 -10.19 1.71
CA LEU A 187 -11.06 -9.01 1.89
C LEU A 187 -10.56 -8.15 3.06
N ALA A 188 -10.11 -8.76 4.16
CA ALA A 188 -9.54 -8.03 5.28
C ALA A 188 -8.26 -7.29 4.88
N ALA A 189 -7.34 -7.95 4.18
CA ALA A 189 -6.09 -7.37 3.71
C ALA A 189 -6.34 -6.19 2.76
N ASP A 190 -7.23 -6.38 1.78
CA ASP A 190 -7.58 -5.35 0.79
C ASP A 190 -8.28 -4.15 1.43
N VAL A 191 -9.20 -4.38 2.37
CA VAL A 191 -9.86 -3.31 3.14
C VAL A 191 -8.84 -2.53 3.97
N GLY A 192 -7.90 -3.23 4.61
CA GLY A 192 -6.77 -2.63 5.31
C GLY A 192 -5.96 -1.74 4.37
N PHE A 193 -5.47 -2.31 3.28
CA PHE A 193 -4.65 -1.63 2.29
C PHE A 193 -5.34 -0.41 1.68
N ALA A 194 -6.64 -0.51 1.36
CA ALA A 194 -7.44 0.59 0.81
C ALA A 194 -7.60 1.76 1.79
N SER A 195 -7.67 1.46 3.10
CA SER A 195 -7.81 2.49 4.13
C SER A 195 -6.51 3.21 4.48
N ALA A 196 -5.37 2.50 4.37
CA ALA A 196 -4.00 3.03 4.48
C ALA A 196 -3.80 4.10 5.57
N THR A 197 -3.96 3.73 6.84
CA THR A 197 -3.74 4.68 7.96
C THR A 197 -2.32 5.21 8.00
N THR A 198 -1.33 4.32 7.96
CA THR A 198 0.10 4.66 7.98
C THR A 198 0.90 3.90 6.93
N ASN A 199 0.23 3.27 5.96
CA ASN A 199 0.88 2.44 4.96
C ASN A 199 1.99 3.21 4.22
N PRO A 200 3.26 2.76 4.32
CA PRO A 200 4.39 3.46 3.73
C PRO A 200 4.37 3.40 2.19
N PHE A 201 3.78 2.36 1.60
CA PHE A 201 3.76 2.12 0.16
C PHE A 201 2.72 2.96 -0.60
N THR A 202 1.77 3.56 0.11
CA THR A 202 0.70 4.35 -0.52
C THR A 202 0.74 5.78 -0.01
N VAL A 203 0.47 5.95 1.28
CA VAL A 203 0.13 7.25 1.85
C VAL A 203 1.36 8.07 2.17
N GLN A 204 2.40 7.46 2.75
CA GLN A 204 3.61 8.20 3.10
C GLN A 204 4.35 8.68 1.85
N ILE A 205 4.43 7.84 0.81
CA ILE A 205 4.97 8.23 -0.51
C ILE A 205 4.16 9.38 -1.10
N ALA A 206 2.82 9.26 -1.12
CA ALA A 206 1.96 10.31 -1.66
C ALA A 206 2.09 11.63 -0.89
N GLN A 207 2.22 11.58 0.44
CA GLN A 207 2.45 12.76 1.28
C GLN A 207 3.81 13.39 1.01
N GLY A 208 4.87 12.58 0.85
CA GLY A 208 6.20 13.07 0.47
C GLY A 208 6.20 13.78 -0.87
N ILE A 209 5.55 13.21 -1.90
CA ILE A 209 5.42 13.84 -3.22
C ILE A 209 4.60 15.14 -3.16
N ALA A 210 3.56 15.16 -2.32
CA ALA A 210 2.68 16.32 -2.16
C ALA A 210 3.25 17.40 -1.21
N GLU A 211 4.46 17.23 -0.67
CA GLU A 211 5.07 18.10 0.33
C GLU A 211 4.17 18.34 1.55
N LEU A 212 3.41 17.29 1.93
CA LEU A 212 2.55 17.30 3.11
C LEU A 212 3.25 16.66 4.32
N PRO A 213 2.97 17.13 5.54
CA PRO A 213 3.45 16.50 6.75
C PRO A 213 3.03 15.02 6.77
N LEU A 214 3.95 14.15 7.17
CA LEU A 214 3.63 12.75 7.38
C LEU A 214 2.57 12.62 8.47
N LEU A 215 1.69 11.62 8.30
CA LEU A 215 0.57 11.37 9.21
C LEU A 215 -0.44 12.54 9.31
N ASN A 216 -0.37 13.53 8.41
CA ASN A 216 -1.42 14.53 8.33
C ASN A 216 -2.78 13.85 8.07
N ASP A 217 -3.81 14.31 8.77
CA ASP A 217 -5.15 13.74 8.79
C ASP A 217 -5.23 12.26 9.23
N PHE A 218 -4.29 11.79 10.06
CA PHE A 218 -4.29 10.44 10.60
C PHE A 218 -5.62 10.04 11.27
N HIS A 219 -6.26 10.96 11.99
CA HIS A 219 -7.57 10.73 12.61
C HIS A 219 -8.68 10.45 11.59
N PHE A 220 -8.69 11.16 10.46
CA PHE A 220 -9.64 10.93 9.38
C PHE A 220 -9.45 9.53 8.79
N ARG A 221 -8.20 9.09 8.63
CA ARG A 221 -7.88 7.75 8.12
C ARG A 221 -8.29 6.65 9.08
N ILE A 222 -8.11 6.84 10.39
CA ILE A 222 -8.63 5.90 11.40
C ILE A 222 -10.15 5.82 11.28
N LEU A 223 -10.85 6.95 11.19
CA LEU A 223 -12.31 6.96 11.05
C LEU A 223 -12.73 6.21 9.79
N PHE A 224 -12.07 6.48 8.66
CA PHE A 224 -12.32 5.79 7.40
C PHE A 224 -12.09 4.28 7.51
N PHE A 225 -10.97 3.85 8.11
CA PHE A 225 -10.66 2.45 8.40
C PHE A 225 -11.76 1.78 9.22
N VAL A 226 -12.19 2.40 10.32
CA VAL A 226 -13.26 1.88 11.17
C VAL A 226 -14.58 1.74 10.39
N CYS A 227 -14.93 2.73 9.58
CA CYS A 227 -16.15 2.69 8.76
C CYS A 227 -16.12 1.56 7.73
N ILE A 228 -15.04 1.44 6.94
CA ILE A 228 -14.95 0.44 5.89
C ILE A 228 -14.81 -0.97 6.48
N MET A 229 -14.09 -1.11 7.59
CA MET A 229 -13.98 -2.36 8.34
C MET A 229 -15.34 -2.79 8.91
N ALA A 230 -16.12 -1.85 9.46
CA ALA A 230 -17.46 -2.16 9.95
C ALA A 230 -18.37 -2.68 8.84
N VAL A 231 -18.32 -2.08 7.65
CA VAL A 231 -19.08 -2.56 6.48
C VAL A 231 -18.63 -3.98 6.08
N ALA A 232 -17.32 -4.23 6.00
CA ALA A 232 -16.77 -5.54 5.66
C ALA A 232 -17.16 -6.62 6.69
N LEU A 233 -17.01 -6.33 7.98
CA LEU A 233 -17.39 -7.24 9.07
C LEU A 233 -18.89 -7.54 9.05
N VAL A 234 -19.74 -6.53 8.90
CA VAL A 234 -21.19 -6.73 8.83
C VAL A 234 -21.55 -7.59 7.63
N TYR A 235 -20.91 -7.39 6.48
CA TYR A 235 -21.15 -8.20 5.29
C TYR A 235 -20.75 -9.66 5.51
N VAL A 236 -19.53 -9.92 5.98
CA VAL A 236 -18.99 -11.27 6.20
C VAL A 236 -19.79 -12.00 7.28
N LEU A 237 -20.07 -11.37 8.41
CA LEU A 237 -20.85 -11.98 9.50
C LEU A 237 -22.30 -12.28 9.07
N ARG A 238 -22.94 -11.39 8.30
CA ARG A 238 -24.27 -11.67 7.73
C ARG A 238 -24.23 -12.84 6.75
N TYR A 239 -23.18 -12.93 5.95
CA TYR A 239 -22.99 -14.04 5.02
C TYR A 239 -22.81 -15.37 5.77
N GLY A 240 -21.91 -15.41 6.76
CA GLY A 240 -21.71 -16.58 7.62
C GLY A 240 -22.98 -17.02 8.36
N ALA A 241 -23.74 -16.06 8.90
CA ALA A 241 -25.02 -16.36 9.55
C ALA A 241 -26.06 -16.99 8.61
N LYS A 242 -26.08 -16.59 7.32
CA LYS A 242 -26.95 -17.22 6.31
C LYS A 242 -26.53 -18.65 6.02
N ILE A 243 -25.24 -18.91 5.85
CA ILE A 243 -24.69 -20.26 5.62
C ILE A 243 -24.98 -21.17 6.81
N LYS A 244 -24.77 -20.66 8.03
CA LYS A 244 -25.06 -21.40 9.27
C LYS A 244 -26.52 -21.77 9.44
N LYS A 245 -27.43 -20.93 8.93
CA LYS A 245 -28.88 -21.19 8.99
C LYS A 245 -29.32 -22.21 7.95
N ASP A 246 -28.80 -22.10 6.73
CA ASP A 246 -29.07 -23.02 5.64
C ASP A 246 -27.88 -23.03 4.66
N PRO A 247 -27.13 -24.16 4.57
CA PRO A 247 -25.97 -24.30 3.70
C PRO A 247 -26.21 -23.99 2.22
N ASN A 248 -27.46 -24.09 1.73
CA ASN A 248 -27.80 -23.75 0.34
C ASN A 248 -27.67 -22.25 0.01
N ASN A 249 -27.53 -21.39 1.02
CA ASN A 249 -27.26 -19.97 0.83
C ASN A 249 -25.79 -19.66 0.52
N SER A 250 -24.90 -20.67 0.49
CA SER A 250 -23.53 -20.50 0.01
C SER A 250 -23.53 -20.13 -1.49
N TYR A 251 -22.64 -19.24 -1.89
CA TYR A 251 -22.39 -18.96 -3.31
C TYR A 251 -21.61 -20.08 -4.02
N MET A 252 -21.13 -21.10 -3.29
CA MET A 252 -20.52 -22.32 -3.81
C MET A 252 -21.20 -23.56 -3.20
N PRO A 253 -22.46 -23.83 -3.56
CA PRO A 253 -23.14 -25.03 -3.10
C PRO A 253 -22.48 -26.28 -3.72
N HIS A 254 -22.31 -27.34 -2.93
CA HIS A 254 -21.74 -28.63 -3.34
C HIS A 254 -20.24 -28.65 -3.67
N ASP A 255 -19.45 -27.75 -3.07
CA ASP A 255 -18.00 -27.83 -3.17
C ASP A 255 -17.44 -28.79 -2.11
N ASP A 256 -17.00 -29.97 -2.56
CA ASP A 256 -16.29 -30.92 -1.71
C ASP A 256 -14.93 -30.33 -1.33
N PHE A 257 -14.79 -30.05 -0.04
CA PHE A 257 -13.65 -29.35 0.54
C PHE A 257 -12.43 -30.31 0.62
N GLU A 258 -11.88 -30.64 -0.55
CA GLU A 258 -10.65 -31.44 -0.70
C GLU A 258 -9.43 -30.55 -0.42
N LEU A 259 -9.04 -30.49 0.84
CA LEU A 259 -7.80 -29.87 1.32
C LEU A 259 -6.91 -30.92 1.99
N GLU A 260 -6.76 -32.08 1.33
CA GLU A 260 -5.92 -33.19 1.80
C GLU A 260 -4.42 -32.97 1.54
N ALA A 261 -4.04 -32.05 0.62
CA ALA A 261 -2.65 -31.90 0.17
C ALA A 261 -1.79 -30.87 0.93
N HIS A 262 -2.36 -30.05 1.83
CA HIS A 262 -1.60 -28.99 2.55
C HIS A 262 -1.67 -29.09 4.07
N HIS A 263 -2.18 -30.21 4.60
CA HIS A 263 -2.35 -30.41 6.05
C HIS A 263 -1.04 -30.47 6.85
N GLN A 264 0.13 -30.63 6.21
CA GLN A 264 1.37 -30.95 6.93
C GLN A 264 2.39 -29.81 7.10
N ASP A 265 2.27 -28.67 6.40
CA ASP A 265 3.31 -27.63 6.45
C ASP A 265 2.92 -26.32 7.17
N ILE A 266 1.63 -26.09 7.46
CA ILE A 266 1.19 -24.86 8.16
C ILE A 266 0.98 -25.11 9.68
N GLN A 267 0.93 -26.38 10.09
CA GLN A 267 0.90 -26.77 11.50
C GLN A 267 2.33 -26.90 12.02
N ASN A 268 2.71 -26.01 12.96
CA ASN A 268 3.85 -26.10 13.89
C ASN A 268 4.82 -24.91 13.91
N THR A 269 4.42 -23.71 13.47
CA THR A 269 5.09 -22.50 14.00
C THR A 269 4.47 -22.14 15.36
N GLU A 270 4.95 -22.79 16.41
CA GLU A 270 4.55 -22.44 17.78
C GLU A 270 5.03 -21.03 18.14
N LEU A 271 4.21 -20.28 18.87
CA LEU A 271 4.60 -18.96 19.34
C LEU A 271 5.64 -19.10 20.47
N THR A 272 6.90 -18.90 20.14
CA THR A 272 7.99 -18.89 21.11
C THR A 272 8.06 -17.55 21.85
N ASN A 273 8.72 -17.53 23.01
CA ASN A 273 9.01 -16.28 23.74
C ASN A 273 9.82 -15.29 22.88
N ALA A 274 10.68 -15.79 21.99
CA ALA A 274 11.41 -14.96 21.04
C ALA A 274 10.47 -14.17 20.12
N HIS A 275 9.42 -14.80 19.58
CA HIS A 275 8.41 -14.12 18.76
C HIS A 275 7.70 -13.01 19.53
N ILE A 276 7.39 -13.24 20.82
CA ILE A 276 6.75 -12.25 21.69
C ILE A 276 7.68 -11.06 21.94
N TYR A 277 8.95 -11.30 22.26
CA TYR A 277 9.93 -10.22 22.43
C TYR A 277 10.10 -9.41 21.16
N THR A 278 10.24 -10.06 20.00
CA THR A 278 10.31 -9.39 18.70
C THR A 278 9.08 -8.53 18.45
N PHE A 279 7.87 -9.06 18.69
CA PHE A 279 6.64 -8.30 18.52
C PHE A 279 6.56 -7.07 19.43
N VAL A 280 6.91 -7.21 20.71
CA VAL A 280 6.90 -6.10 21.68
C VAL A 280 7.93 -5.04 21.29
N VAL A 281 9.13 -5.44 20.89
CA VAL A 281 10.17 -4.51 20.43
C VAL A 281 9.69 -3.76 19.18
N CYS A 282 9.11 -4.45 18.20
CA CYS A 282 8.52 -3.81 17.02
C CYS A 282 7.44 -2.80 17.38
N LEU A 283 6.56 -3.13 18.33
CA LEU A 283 5.48 -2.26 18.78
C LEU A 283 6.01 -1.01 19.50
N LEU A 284 7.06 -1.16 20.33
CA LEU A 284 7.73 -0.04 20.99
C LEU A 284 8.45 0.86 19.99
N VAL A 285 9.19 0.28 19.03
CA VAL A 285 9.86 1.04 17.97
C VAL A 285 8.84 1.78 17.12
N PHE A 286 7.76 1.12 16.71
CA PHE A 286 6.69 1.74 15.95
C PHE A 286 6.02 2.89 16.73
N GLY A 287 5.69 2.68 18.01
CA GLY A 287 5.14 3.74 18.86
C GLY A 287 6.09 4.92 19.05
N PHE A 288 7.39 4.65 19.18
CA PHE A 288 8.41 5.69 19.26
C PHE A 288 8.54 6.48 17.96
N ILE A 289 8.53 5.82 16.80
CA ILE A 289 8.54 6.51 15.49
C ILE A 289 7.32 7.41 15.35
N LEU A 290 6.12 6.94 15.71
CA LEU A 290 4.91 7.77 15.67
C LEU A 290 5.04 9.01 16.56
N PHE A 291 5.60 8.86 17.75
CA PHE A 291 5.86 9.98 18.65
C PHE A 291 6.91 10.95 18.09
N ALA A 292 8.02 10.44 17.56
CA ALA A 292 9.10 11.24 17.02
C ALA A 292 8.68 12.05 15.78
N VAL A 293 7.83 11.48 14.91
CA VAL A 293 7.25 12.21 13.77
C VAL A 293 6.35 13.34 14.25
N GLN A 294 5.53 13.12 15.27
CA GLN A 294 4.56 14.12 15.75
C GLN A 294 5.20 15.25 16.55
N GLU A 295 6.10 14.93 17.48
CA GLU A 295 6.65 15.90 18.44
C GLU A 295 8.04 16.42 18.02
N MET A 296 8.85 15.59 17.36
CA MET A 296 10.24 15.94 17.01
C MET A 296 10.41 16.32 15.53
N GLY A 297 9.34 16.23 14.74
CA GLY A 297 9.34 16.60 13.32
C GLY A 297 10.25 15.73 12.44
N TRP A 298 10.48 14.48 12.84
CA TRP A 298 11.34 13.55 12.09
C TRP A 298 10.82 13.31 10.68
N TRP A 299 11.74 13.23 9.73
CA TRP A 299 11.49 12.88 8.33
C TRP A 299 12.03 11.47 8.02
N MET A 300 11.93 11.06 6.75
CA MET A 300 12.28 9.72 6.28
C MET A 300 13.73 9.33 6.61
N ALA A 301 14.65 10.29 6.62
CA ALA A 301 16.06 10.06 6.93
C ALA A 301 16.29 9.71 8.40
N GLU A 302 15.50 10.27 9.31
CA GLU A 302 15.57 10.01 10.75
C GLU A 302 14.78 8.77 11.17
N MET A 303 13.90 8.26 10.30
CA MET A 303 13.05 7.08 10.55
C MET A 303 13.64 5.75 10.08
N GLY A 304 14.71 5.77 9.28
CA GLY A 304 15.40 4.58 8.74
C GLY A 304 16.30 3.86 9.74
#